data_AF-A0A2M7VBE5-F1
#
_entry.id   AF-A0A2M7VBE5-F1
#
_cell.length_a   1.000
_cell.length_b   1.000
_cell.length_c   1.000
_cell.angle_alpha   90.00
_cell.angle_beta   90.00
_cell.angle_gamma   90.00
#
_symmetry.space_group_name_H-M   'P 1'
#
loop_
_entity.id
_entity.type
_entity.pdbx_description
1 polymer ?
#
loop_
_entity_poly.entity_id
_entity_poly.type
_entity_poly.pdbx_seq_one_letter_code
_entity_poly.pdbx_strand_id
1 'polypeptide(L)'
;MYIRRVLKNYFIPHVKNGYHPHILHTKRTIFYSLFFLLTKMMVVLFVVLLPLETFSLPEVKNSIADKIIAETNKVRNKLAVRSLDTNEKLFSSANAKSWDMVRNDYFDHISPDGKRLRDFLQEADYDYRMAGENLAVGYKNSEDLMVAWENSPSHYDNLIDKDYRDIGVGVSIGEYKGVPNTLFVTQHFATPRNIVVPAVAGIEETNSDIIYDKDRSEVLWQESHDGVMTLTVRAYITGDIASAKVTANQYDINLFPSDKEGIYIGKVNFLGNSDDLFKVVLMPKIEIVDVSGNITNDIIDWKNPKVMTISSLTKYETSKSGLAKVFSIFNVSRGIYLFFIGFFTVALLLKIFVEFRKQHPHVIVQTLVLISLLVVLFEV
;
A
#
# COMPACT_ATOMS: atom_id res chain seq x y z
N MET A 1 6.57 -31.13 47.63
CA MET A 1 6.20 -32.46 47.04
C MET A 1 4.88 -32.42 46.25
N TYR A 2 3.85 -31.69 46.72
CA TYR A 2 2.54 -31.58 46.06
C TYR A 2 2.58 -30.96 44.65
N ILE A 3 3.23 -29.79 44.49
CA ILE A 3 3.31 -29.07 43.21
C ILE A 3 3.93 -29.95 42.10
N ARG A 4 5.04 -30.64 42.40
CA ARG A 4 5.70 -31.57 41.45
C ARG A 4 4.76 -32.67 40.96
N ARG A 5 3.88 -33.19 41.83
CA ARG A 5 2.90 -34.23 41.47
C ARG A 5 1.77 -33.68 40.60
N VAL A 6 1.30 -32.47 40.90
CA VAL A 6 0.27 -31.77 40.09
C VAL A 6 0.81 -31.46 38.69
N LEU A 7 2.02 -30.89 38.60
CA LEU A 7 2.69 -30.61 37.32
C LEU A 7 2.88 -31.91 36.52
N LYS A 8 3.35 -32.99 37.15
CA LYS A 8 3.54 -34.28 36.48
C LYS A 8 2.24 -34.81 35.85
N ASN A 9 1.10 -34.73 36.56
CA ASN A 9 -0.20 -35.17 36.03
C ASN A 9 -0.72 -34.28 34.89
N TYR A 10 -0.39 -32.99 34.94
CA TYR A 10 -0.83 -32.03 33.94
C TYR A 10 -0.08 -32.13 32.63
N PHE A 11 1.23 -32.34 32.69
CA PHE A 11 2.14 -32.14 31.56
C PHE A 11 2.74 -33.43 31.02
N ILE A 12 2.94 -34.45 31.86
CA ILE A 12 3.70 -35.64 31.49
C ILE A 12 2.73 -36.82 31.34
N PRO A 13 2.65 -37.46 30.16
CA PRO A 13 1.92 -38.71 30.02
C PRO A 13 2.53 -39.78 30.94
N HIS A 14 1.71 -40.43 31.76
CA HIS A 14 2.13 -41.56 32.57
C HIS A 14 0.95 -42.45 32.94
N VAL A 15 1.24 -43.61 33.52
CA VAL A 15 0.23 -44.60 33.90
C VAL A 15 -0.90 -44.02 34.75
N LYS A 16 -0.60 -43.10 35.68
CA LYS A 16 -1.60 -42.56 36.63
C LYS A 16 -2.57 -41.54 36.03
N ASN A 17 -2.24 -40.92 34.90
CA ASN A 17 -3.17 -40.07 34.15
C ASN A 17 -3.69 -40.78 32.88
N GLY A 18 -3.55 -42.10 32.81
CA GLY A 18 -3.96 -42.86 31.63
C GLY A 18 -3.22 -42.45 30.36
N TYR A 19 -1.99 -41.92 30.49
CA TYR A 19 -1.22 -41.32 29.41
C TYR A 19 -1.92 -40.14 28.72
N HIS A 20 -2.80 -39.50 29.48
CA HIS A 20 -3.60 -38.38 29.02
C HIS A 20 -3.29 -37.15 29.90
N PRO A 21 -2.31 -36.32 29.51
CA PRO A 21 -1.96 -35.12 30.25
C PRO A 21 -3.19 -34.23 30.44
N HIS A 22 -3.43 -33.77 31.67
CA HIS A 22 -4.63 -32.98 31.94
C HIS A 22 -4.75 -31.75 31.05
N ILE A 23 -3.63 -31.14 30.65
CA ILE A 23 -3.63 -29.97 29.78
C ILE A 23 -4.25 -30.22 28.39
N LEU A 24 -4.28 -31.47 27.90
CA LEU A 24 -4.82 -31.81 26.59
C LEU A 24 -6.26 -32.35 26.66
N HIS A 25 -6.93 -32.29 27.82
CA HIS A 25 -8.34 -32.68 27.90
C HIS A 25 -9.25 -31.72 27.14
N THR A 26 -10.28 -32.28 26.49
CA THR A 26 -11.24 -31.55 25.65
C THR A 26 -11.81 -30.31 26.33
N LYS A 27 -12.30 -30.39 27.58
CA LYS A 27 -12.83 -29.23 28.30
C LYS A 27 -11.82 -28.09 28.45
N ARG A 28 -10.54 -28.42 28.62
CA ARG A 28 -9.45 -27.44 28.77
C ARG A 28 -8.98 -26.91 27.42
N THR A 29 -8.89 -27.77 26.42
CA THR A 29 -8.64 -27.35 25.03
C THR A 29 -9.69 -26.33 24.58
N ILE A 30 -10.97 -26.58 24.82
CA ILE A 30 -12.06 -25.63 24.54
C ILE A 30 -11.85 -24.32 25.31
N PHE A 31 -11.56 -24.40 26.62
CA PHE A 31 -11.27 -23.22 27.43
C PHE A 31 -10.11 -22.39 26.86
N TYR A 32 -9.00 -23.03 26.46
CA TYR A 32 -7.86 -22.34 25.84
C TYR A 32 -8.25 -21.71 24.52
N SER A 33 -8.98 -22.42 23.65
CA SER A 33 -9.47 -21.86 22.39
C SER A 33 -10.30 -20.59 22.61
N LEU A 34 -11.23 -20.62 23.58
CA LEU A 34 -12.04 -19.45 23.92
C LEU A 34 -11.21 -18.32 24.53
N PHE A 35 -10.26 -18.64 25.39
CA PHE A 35 -9.35 -17.66 26.01
C PHE A 35 -8.49 -16.94 24.96
N PHE A 36 -7.90 -17.67 24.02
CA PHE A 36 -7.09 -17.07 22.95
C PHE A 36 -7.94 -16.28 21.95
N LEU A 37 -9.15 -16.75 21.64
CA LEU A 37 -10.09 -15.99 20.83
C LEU A 37 -10.47 -14.67 21.53
N LEU A 38 -10.78 -14.70 22.83
CA LEU A 38 -11.08 -13.51 23.62
C LEU A 38 -9.89 -12.55 23.67
N THR A 39 -8.68 -13.07 23.87
CA THR A 39 -7.45 -12.26 23.85
C THR A 39 -7.28 -11.57 22.51
N LYS A 40 -7.52 -12.27 21.39
CA LYS A 40 -7.49 -11.66 20.06
C LYS A 40 -8.57 -10.60 19.89
N MET A 41 -9.80 -10.88 20.33
CA MET A 41 -10.89 -9.90 20.30
C MET A 41 -10.57 -8.64 21.09
N MET A 42 -9.88 -8.76 22.23
CA MET A 42 -9.44 -7.59 23.01
C MET A 42 -8.40 -6.77 22.26
N VAL A 43 -7.45 -7.39 21.55
CA VAL A 43 -6.47 -6.67 20.71
C VAL A 43 -7.17 -5.97 19.54
N VAL A 44 -8.11 -6.65 18.88
CA VAL A 44 -8.89 -6.05 17.78
C VAL A 44 -9.77 -4.90 18.30
N LEU A 45 -10.41 -5.05 19.45
CA LEU A 45 -11.21 -4.00 20.07
C LEU A 45 -10.33 -2.81 20.47
N PHE A 46 -9.16 -3.04 21.06
CA PHE A 46 -8.18 -2.00 21.36
C PHE A 46 -7.82 -1.20 20.11
N VAL A 47 -7.55 -1.89 19.00
CA VAL A 47 -7.26 -1.28 17.69
C VAL A 47 -8.43 -0.46 17.17
N VAL A 48 -9.66 -0.98 17.23
CA VAL A 48 -10.87 -0.29 16.74
C VAL A 48 -11.14 0.99 17.53
N LEU A 49 -10.74 1.01 18.81
CA LEU A 49 -10.89 2.16 19.70
C LEU A 49 -9.70 3.14 19.65
N LEU A 50 -8.66 2.87 18.85
CA LEU A 50 -7.54 3.81 18.72
C LEU A 50 -7.99 5.13 18.08
N PRO A 51 -7.57 6.28 18.64
CA PRO A 51 -7.75 7.58 17.98
C PRO A 51 -7.11 7.60 16.60
N LEU A 52 -7.70 8.32 15.66
CA LEU A 52 -7.24 8.40 14.27
C LEU A 52 -5.83 9.00 14.16
N GLU A 53 -5.49 9.88 15.08
CA GLU A 53 -4.19 10.54 15.20
C GLU A 53 -3.07 9.52 15.46
N THR A 54 -3.40 8.36 16.04
CA THR A 54 -2.44 7.26 16.27
C THR A 54 -1.85 6.76 14.95
N PHE A 55 -2.64 6.73 13.88
CA PHE A 55 -2.16 6.30 12.57
C PHE A 55 -1.29 7.36 11.88
N SER A 56 -1.33 8.60 12.38
CA SER A 56 -0.48 9.70 11.91
C SER A 56 0.86 9.79 12.65
N LEU A 57 1.10 8.90 13.62
CA LEU A 57 2.36 8.84 14.35
C LEU A 57 3.54 8.57 13.41
N PRO A 58 4.72 9.19 13.64
CA PRO A 58 5.90 8.99 12.81
C PRO A 58 6.26 7.51 12.62
N GLU A 59 6.24 6.70 13.67
CA GLU A 59 6.60 5.28 13.62
C GLU A 59 5.67 4.46 12.71
N VAL A 60 4.38 4.83 12.67
CA VAL A 60 3.38 4.21 11.80
C VAL A 60 3.64 4.58 10.35
N LYS A 61 3.77 5.89 10.06
CA LYS A 61 4.01 6.41 8.71
C LYS A 61 5.32 5.87 8.13
N ASN A 62 6.40 5.88 8.92
CA ASN A 62 7.70 5.36 8.53
C ASN A 62 7.62 3.86 8.22
N SER A 63 6.87 3.09 9.00
CA SER A 63 6.70 1.66 8.71
C SER A 63 5.96 1.40 7.40
N ILE A 64 5.02 2.25 7.00
CA ILE A 64 4.33 2.16 5.70
C ILE A 64 5.31 2.53 4.58
N ALA A 65 6.08 3.60 4.76
CA ALA A 65 7.12 4.03 3.82
C ALA A 65 8.17 2.93 3.59
N ASP A 66 8.69 2.32 4.66
CA ASP A 66 9.65 1.21 4.62
C ASP A 66 9.12 0.04 3.79
N LYS A 67 7.83 -0.29 3.95
CA LYS A 67 7.17 -1.38 3.22
C LYS A 67 7.09 -1.07 1.72
N ILE A 68 6.74 0.16 1.36
CA ILE A 68 6.68 0.61 -0.04
C ILE A 68 8.07 0.57 -0.68
N ILE A 69 9.11 1.01 0.03
CA ILE A 69 10.51 0.94 -0.43
C ILE A 69 10.93 -0.51 -0.65
N ALA A 70 10.62 -1.40 0.30
CA ALA A 70 10.96 -2.82 0.20
C ALA A 70 10.30 -3.48 -1.02
N GLU A 71 9.02 -3.23 -1.25
CA GLU A 71 8.32 -3.76 -2.43
C GLU A 71 8.82 -3.13 -3.74
N THR A 72 9.18 -1.84 -3.74
CA THR A 72 9.85 -1.19 -4.90
C THR A 72 11.16 -1.90 -5.25
N ASN A 73 12.01 -2.15 -4.26
CA ASN A 73 13.28 -2.85 -4.48
C ASN A 73 13.08 -4.32 -4.88
N LYS A 74 12.00 -4.96 -4.43
CA LYS A 74 11.62 -6.31 -4.89
C LYS A 74 11.24 -6.33 -6.37
N VAL A 75 10.50 -5.33 -6.86
CA VAL A 75 10.20 -5.17 -8.31
C VAL A 75 11.50 -4.98 -9.09
N ARG A 76 12.38 -4.08 -8.65
CA ARG A 76 13.68 -3.82 -9.30
C ARG A 76 14.57 -5.06 -9.35
N ASN A 77 14.65 -5.81 -8.25
CA ASN A 77 15.46 -7.03 -8.16
C ASN A 77 14.95 -8.14 -9.09
N LYS A 78 13.63 -8.29 -9.30
CA LYS A 78 13.08 -9.25 -10.29
C LYS A 78 13.57 -8.97 -11.71
N LEU A 79 13.90 -7.72 -12.02
CA LEU A 79 14.37 -7.27 -13.33
C LEU A 79 15.90 -7.09 -13.40
N ALA A 80 16.62 -7.52 -12.36
CA ALA A 80 18.06 -7.28 -12.21
C ALA A 80 18.45 -5.79 -12.32
N VAL A 81 17.54 -4.89 -11.94
CA VAL A 81 17.81 -3.46 -11.78
C VAL A 81 18.32 -3.21 -10.36
N ARG A 82 19.32 -2.34 -10.22
CA ARG A 82 19.93 -2.01 -8.91
C ARG A 82 18.85 -1.53 -7.94
N SER A 83 18.84 -2.10 -6.73
CA SER A 83 18.04 -1.58 -5.62
C SER A 83 18.40 -0.12 -5.29
N LEU A 84 17.40 0.65 -4.89
CA LEU A 84 17.53 2.04 -4.48
C LEU A 84 17.94 2.13 -3.01
N ASP A 85 18.83 3.07 -2.72
CA ASP A 85 19.32 3.39 -1.39
C ASP A 85 18.37 4.41 -0.74
N THR A 86 17.93 4.14 0.50
CA THR A 86 17.08 5.08 1.23
C THR A 86 17.83 6.35 1.60
N ASN A 87 17.21 7.51 1.38
CA ASN A 87 17.83 8.81 1.65
C ASN A 87 16.93 9.70 2.53
N GLU A 88 17.46 10.18 3.67
CA GLU A 88 16.70 10.98 4.63
C GLU A 88 16.21 12.32 4.07
N LYS A 89 16.98 12.96 3.17
CA LYS A 89 16.57 14.22 2.53
C LYS A 89 15.43 13.98 1.55
N LEU A 90 15.49 12.90 0.74
CA LEU A 90 14.35 12.52 -0.11
C LEU A 90 13.13 12.14 0.72
N PHE A 91 13.32 11.46 1.85
CA PHE A 91 12.24 11.17 2.79
C PHE A 91 11.60 12.46 3.33
N SER A 92 12.40 13.45 3.72
CA SER A 92 11.90 14.77 4.14
C SER A 92 11.12 15.46 3.02
N SER A 93 11.67 15.45 1.80
CA SER A 93 11.04 16.01 0.60
C SER A 93 9.68 15.38 0.31
N ALA A 94 9.61 14.04 0.30
CA ALA A 94 8.39 13.31 0.02
C ALA A 94 7.34 13.50 1.14
N ASN A 95 7.75 13.58 2.41
CA ASN A 95 6.81 13.90 3.49
C ASN A 95 6.25 15.31 3.39
N ALA A 96 7.09 16.29 3.04
CA ALA A 96 6.64 17.67 2.84
C ALA A 96 5.57 17.72 1.73
N LYS A 97 5.78 17.03 0.61
CA LYS A 97 4.80 16.93 -0.47
C LYS A 97 3.51 16.23 -0.05
N SER A 98 3.59 15.08 0.63
CA SER A 98 2.39 14.38 1.12
C SER A 98 1.60 15.21 2.12
N TRP A 99 2.29 15.96 2.98
CA TRP A 99 1.64 16.86 3.93
C TRP A 99 1.02 18.07 3.24
N ASP A 100 1.67 18.61 2.21
CA ASP A 100 1.16 19.71 1.39
C ASP A 100 -0.14 19.31 0.66
N MET A 101 -0.19 18.11 0.07
CA MET A 101 -1.40 17.53 -0.54
C MET A 101 -2.56 17.43 0.45
N VAL A 102 -2.30 16.93 1.66
CA VAL A 102 -3.30 16.86 2.73
C VAL A 102 -3.76 18.26 3.17
N ARG A 103 -2.81 19.18 3.37
CA ARG A 103 -3.09 20.51 3.92
C ARG A 103 -3.93 21.36 2.97
N ASN A 104 -3.67 21.24 1.67
CA ASN A 104 -4.29 22.06 0.63
C ASN A 104 -5.39 21.31 -0.14
N ASP A 105 -5.80 20.12 0.31
CA ASP A 105 -6.87 19.28 -0.26
C ASP A 105 -6.74 19.07 -1.79
N TYR A 106 -5.56 18.64 -2.24
CA TYR A 106 -5.29 18.40 -3.66
C TYR A 106 -4.49 17.12 -3.90
N PHE A 107 -4.50 16.65 -5.14
CA PHE A 107 -3.71 15.49 -5.57
C PHE A 107 -3.12 15.77 -6.94
N ASP A 108 -1.88 16.27 -6.94
CA ASP A 108 -1.19 16.78 -8.13
C ASP A 108 0.33 16.78 -7.90
N HIS A 109 1.11 16.65 -8.97
CA HIS A 109 2.55 16.90 -8.96
C HIS A 109 2.88 18.38 -8.69
N ILE A 110 1.99 19.30 -9.09
CA ILE A 110 2.12 20.74 -8.89
C ILE A 110 1.16 21.20 -7.80
N SER A 111 1.70 21.85 -6.80
CA SER A 111 0.91 22.39 -5.68
C SER A 111 0.08 23.59 -6.13
N PRO A 112 -1.05 23.92 -5.47
CA PRO A 112 -1.88 25.07 -5.86
C PRO A 112 -1.15 26.42 -5.86
N ASP A 113 -0.07 26.55 -5.07
CA ASP A 113 0.82 27.72 -5.03
C ASP A 113 1.96 27.66 -6.09
N GLY A 114 1.97 26.63 -6.94
CA GLY A 114 2.92 26.43 -8.02
C GLY A 114 4.16 25.59 -7.66
N LYS A 115 4.31 25.13 -6.40
CA LYS A 115 5.46 24.31 -5.99
C LYS A 115 5.48 22.96 -6.71
N ARG A 116 6.65 22.58 -7.22
CA ARG A 116 6.94 21.33 -7.94
C ARG A 116 7.95 20.49 -7.18
N LEU A 117 8.19 19.26 -7.64
CA LEU A 117 9.21 18.34 -7.08
C LEU A 117 10.54 19.03 -6.78
N ARG A 118 11.05 19.85 -7.70
CA ARG A 118 12.32 20.58 -7.53
C ARG A 118 12.35 21.47 -6.28
N ASP A 119 11.21 22.09 -5.94
CA ASP A 119 11.11 23.02 -4.83
C ASP A 119 11.13 22.24 -3.50
N PHE A 120 10.41 21.11 -3.44
CA PHE A 120 10.48 20.19 -2.29
C PHE A 120 11.86 19.55 -2.11
N LEU A 121 12.58 19.23 -3.20
CA LEU A 121 13.95 18.71 -3.13
C LEU A 121 14.92 19.79 -2.65
N GLN A 122 14.74 21.03 -3.12
CA GLN A 122 15.54 22.18 -2.69
C GLN A 122 15.30 22.51 -1.21
N GLU A 123 14.06 22.52 -0.74
CA GLU A 123 13.71 22.72 0.68
C GLU A 123 14.31 21.62 1.58
N ALA A 124 14.46 20.40 1.06
CA ALA A 124 15.12 19.30 1.73
C ALA A 124 16.66 19.29 1.58
N ASP A 125 17.24 20.30 0.93
CA ASP A 125 18.68 20.41 0.66
C ASP A 125 19.25 19.20 -0.13
N TYR A 126 18.45 18.58 -1.00
CA TYR A 126 18.90 17.44 -1.82
C TYR A 126 19.37 17.91 -3.20
N ASP A 127 20.67 17.85 -3.45
CA ASP A 127 21.24 18.21 -4.76
C ASP A 127 21.24 17.02 -5.74
N TYR A 128 20.60 17.20 -6.89
CA TYR A 128 20.31 16.12 -7.83
C TYR A 128 20.69 16.44 -9.27
N ARG A 129 20.98 15.37 -10.03
CA ARG A 129 21.10 15.40 -11.49
C ARG A 129 19.75 15.15 -12.16
N MET A 130 19.01 14.19 -11.64
CA MET A 130 17.66 13.84 -12.09
C MET A 130 16.82 13.36 -10.92
N ALA A 131 15.51 13.54 -11.03
CA ALA A 131 14.55 13.12 -10.02
C ALA A 131 13.21 12.77 -10.69
N GLY A 132 12.46 11.90 -10.02
CA GLY A 132 11.11 11.49 -10.42
C GLY A 132 10.19 11.39 -9.23
N GLU A 133 8.89 11.37 -9.49
CA GLU A 133 7.85 11.35 -8.47
C GLU A 133 6.73 10.39 -8.87
N ASN A 134 6.36 9.51 -7.94
CA ASN A 134 5.11 8.75 -7.99
C ASN A 134 4.20 9.23 -6.85
N LEU A 135 2.93 9.47 -7.18
CA LEU A 135 1.90 9.88 -6.23
C LEU A 135 0.77 8.85 -6.21
N ALA A 136 0.13 8.68 -5.05
CA ALA A 136 -1.09 7.91 -4.92
C ALA A 136 -1.94 8.40 -3.75
N VAL A 137 -3.26 8.23 -3.87
CA VAL A 137 -4.21 8.57 -2.82
C VAL A 137 -5.31 7.52 -2.69
N GLY A 138 -5.86 7.35 -1.49
CA GLY A 138 -7.07 6.54 -1.26
C GLY A 138 -6.88 5.01 -1.36
N TYR A 139 -5.66 4.52 -1.14
CA TYR A 139 -5.34 3.09 -1.22
C TYR A 139 -5.49 2.37 0.14
N LYS A 140 -5.75 1.06 0.12
CA LYS A 140 -6.00 0.25 1.33
C LYS A 140 -4.71 -0.27 2.00
N ASN A 141 -3.77 -0.74 1.20
CA ASN A 141 -2.50 -1.34 1.65
C ASN A 141 -1.40 -1.12 0.60
N SER A 142 -0.15 -1.28 1.02
CA SER A 142 1.02 -1.06 0.15
C SER A 142 1.07 -2.03 -1.04
N GLU A 143 0.57 -3.25 -0.92
CA GLU A 143 0.55 -4.23 -2.02
C GLU A 143 -0.36 -3.78 -3.17
N ASP A 144 -1.57 -3.33 -2.85
CA ASP A 144 -2.51 -2.80 -3.83
C ASP A 144 -1.96 -1.53 -4.50
N LEU A 145 -1.29 -0.67 -3.73
CA LEU A 145 -0.58 0.49 -4.24
C LEU A 145 0.50 0.10 -5.26
N MET A 146 1.36 -0.86 -4.91
CA MET A 146 2.43 -1.31 -5.80
C MET A 146 1.87 -1.92 -7.09
N VAL A 147 0.82 -2.74 -7.01
CA VAL A 147 0.14 -3.29 -8.19
C VAL A 147 -0.42 -2.17 -9.07
N ALA A 148 -1.02 -1.13 -8.48
CA ALA A 148 -1.54 -0.01 -9.25
C ALA A 148 -0.43 0.77 -9.98
N TRP A 149 0.70 1.02 -9.32
CA TRP A 149 1.86 1.64 -9.97
C TRP A 149 2.49 0.72 -11.03
N GLU A 150 2.58 -0.59 -10.81
CA GLU A 150 3.07 -1.55 -11.81
C GLU A 150 2.18 -1.61 -13.06
N ASN A 151 0.87 -1.44 -12.90
CA ASN A 151 -0.08 -1.42 -14.01
C ASN A 151 -0.21 -0.05 -14.69
N SER A 152 0.45 0.99 -14.18
CA SER A 152 0.44 2.32 -14.76
C SER A 152 1.80 2.59 -15.42
N PRO A 153 1.88 2.69 -16.76
CA PRO A 153 3.15 2.80 -17.48
C PRO A 153 4.08 3.89 -16.94
N SER A 154 3.55 5.10 -16.70
CA SER A 154 4.36 6.23 -16.20
C SER A 154 4.91 6.00 -14.78
N HIS A 155 4.11 5.40 -13.89
CA HIS A 155 4.56 5.10 -12.53
C HIS A 155 5.56 3.94 -12.53
N TYR A 156 5.31 2.93 -13.38
CA TYR A 156 6.18 1.79 -13.54
C TYR A 156 7.54 2.19 -14.09
N ASP A 157 7.59 3.10 -15.08
CA ASP A 157 8.84 3.64 -15.62
C ASP A 157 9.72 4.22 -14.48
N ASN A 158 9.13 4.99 -13.57
CA ASN A 158 9.85 5.48 -12.39
C ASN A 158 10.33 4.35 -11.46
N LEU A 159 9.51 3.31 -11.24
CA LEU A 159 9.88 2.16 -10.40
C LEU A 159 11.11 1.43 -10.93
N ILE A 160 11.28 1.36 -12.26
CA ILE A 160 12.32 0.55 -12.91
C ILE A 160 13.45 1.35 -13.56
N ASP A 161 13.41 2.68 -13.50
CA ASP A 161 14.44 3.54 -14.07
C ASP A 161 15.82 3.19 -13.46
N LYS A 162 16.75 2.87 -14.35
CA LYS A 162 18.10 2.40 -14.00
C LYS A 162 19.02 3.53 -13.55
N ASP A 163 18.64 4.78 -13.78
CA ASP A 163 19.47 5.93 -13.45
C ASP A 163 19.27 6.40 -12.02
N TYR A 164 18.09 6.17 -11.43
CA TYR A 164 17.84 6.45 -10.02
C TYR A 164 18.75 5.65 -9.10
N ARG A 165 19.15 6.29 -8.01
CA ARG A 165 20.04 5.71 -6.98
C ARG A 165 19.38 5.76 -5.61
N ASP A 166 18.71 6.86 -5.33
CA ASP A 166 18.15 7.14 -4.03
C ASP A 166 16.63 7.16 -4.08
N ILE A 167 16.00 6.78 -2.96
CA ILE A 167 14.55 6.82 -2.78
C ILE A 167 14.18 7.44 -1.43
N GLY A 168 13.10 8.22 -1.42
CA GLY A 168 12.39 8.63 -0.22
C GLY A 168 10.89 8.46 -0.40
N VAL A 169 10.21 7.97 0.64
CA VAL A 169 8.75 7.80 0.63
C VAL A 169 8.14 8.56 1.79
N GLY A 170 7.21 9.47 1.46
CA GLY A 170 6.39 10.21 2.41
C GLY A 170 4.99 9.61 2.48
N VAL A 171 4.43 9.62 3.68
CA VAL A 171 3.06 9.17 3.94
C VAL A 171 2.36 10.22 4.77
N SER A 172 1.14 10.60 4.40
CA SER A 172 0.28 11.45 5.22
C SER A 172 -1.15 10.92 5.26
N ILE A 173 -1.86 11.22 6.34
CA ILE A 173 -3.27 10.85 6.52
C ILE A 173 -4.04 12.14 6.73
N GLY A 174 -5.12 12.31 5.98
CA GLY A 174 -5.92 13.52 6.04
C GLY A 174 -7.29 13.36 5.43
N GLU A 175 -7.98 14.47 5.24
CA GLU A 175 -9.18 14.53 4.41
C GLU A 175 -8.78 14.71 2.95
N TYR A 176 -9.53 14.09 2.04
CA TYR A 176 -9.42 14.37 0.60
C TYR A 176 -10.81 14.44 -0.02
N LYS A 177 -11.17 15.58 -0.61
CA LYS A 177 -12.49 15.80 -1.25
C LYS A 177 -13.66 15.39 -0.34
N GLY A 178 -13.59 15.76 0.95
CA GLY A 178 -14.60 15.44 1.96
C GLY A 178 -14.55 14.00 2.50
N VAL A 179 -13.59 13.18 2.08
CA VAL A 179 -13.39 11.83 2.60
C VAL A 179 -12.29 11.83 3.65
N PRO A 180 -12.63 11.69 4.95
CA PRO A 180 -11.66 11.72 6.03
C PRO A 180 -10.81 10.44 6.04
N ASN A 181 -9.63 10.52 6.66
CA ASN A 181 -8.72 9.38 6.86
C ASN A 181 -8.20 8.76 5.57
N THR A 182 -8.04 9.58 4.55
CA THR A 182 -7.46 9.21 3.27
C THR A 182 -5.94 9.18 3.40
N LEU A 183 -5.33 8.09 2.94
CA LEU A 183 -3.87 7.96 2.84
C LEU A 183 -3.37 8.64 1.57
N PHE A 184 -2.34 9.45 1.74
CA PHE A 184 -1.54 10.05 0.67
C PHE A 184 -0.15 9.46 0.73
N VAL A 185 0.37 9.08 -0.43
CA VAL A 185 1.76 8.66 -0.59
C VAL A 185 2.44 9.48 -1.66
N THR A 186 3.65 9.87 -1.33
CA THR A 186 4.61 10.43 -2.27
C THR A 186 5.85 9.54 -2.26
N GLN A 187 6.32 9.17 -3.44
CA GLN A 187 7.58 8.46 -3.63
C GLN A 187 8.47 9.33 -4.52
N HIS A 188 9.56 9.84 -3.95
CA HIS A 188 10.58 10.59 -4.67
C HIS A 188 11.77 9.68 -4.99
N PHE A 189 12.21 9.73 -6.24
CA PHE A 189 13.40 9.09 -6.73
C PHE A 189 14.41 10.15 -7.12
N ALA A 190 15.70 9.89 -6.92
CA ALA A 190 16.71 10.78 -7.47
C ALA A 190 18.07 10.12 -7.68
N THR A 191 18.91 10.83 -8.42
CA THR A 191 20.34 10.54 -8.55
C THR A 191 21.11 11.76 -8.03
N PRO A 192 21.98 11.60 -7.03
CA PRO A 192 22.77 12.71 -6.52
C PRO A 192 23.66 13.29 -7.63
N ARG A 193 23.83 14.61 -7.64
CA ARG A 193 24.63 15.30 -8.67
C ARG A 193 26.10 14.83 -8.73
N ASN A 194 26.63 14.34 -7.61
CA ASN A 194 28.02 13.91 -7.47
C ASN A 194 28.32 12.50 -8.03
N ILE A 195 27.38 11.84 -8.72
CA ILE A 195 27.62 10.55 -9.37
C ILE A 195 27.73 10.75 -10.89
N VAL A 196 28.94 10.52 -11.42
CA VAL A 196 29.20 10.49 -12.87
C VAL A 196 28.67 9.16 -13.44
N VAL A 197 27.53 9.23 -14.11
CA VAL A 197 27.00 8.19 -15.02
C VAL A 197 26.90 8.86 -16.40
N PRO A 198 27.23 8.18 -17.52
CA PRO A 198 27.15 8.79 -18.85
C PRO A 198 25.75 9.35 -19.11
N ALA A 199 25.67 10.63 -19.45
CA ALA A 199 24.42 11.32 -19.72
C ALA A 199 23.80 10.79 -21.02
N VAL A 200 22.53 10.40 -20.97
CA VAL A 200 21.67 10.38 -22.16
C VAL A 200 21.14 11.81 -22.34
N ALA A 201 21.32 12.33 -23.56
CA ALA A 201 20.99 13.71 -23.91
C ALA A 201 19.51 14.04 -23.64
N GLY A 202 19.30 15.19 -23.00
CA GLY A 202 17.97 15.75 -22.77
C GLY A 202 17.26 16.07 -24.07
N ILE A 203 15.96 15.82 -24.09
CA ILE A 203 15.05 16.30 -25.13
C ILE A 203 14.86 17.79 -24.86
N GLU A 204 15.20 18.64 -25.82
CA GLU A 204 14.94 20.08 -25.78
C GLU A 204 13.42 20.32 -25.70
N GLU A 205 12.99 21.17 -24.77
CA GLU A 205 11.63 21.74 -24.77
C GLU A 205 11.48 22.58 -26.05
N THR A 206 10.85 22.00 -27.06
CA THR A 206 10.42 22.75 -28.24
C THR A 206 9.17 23.54 -27.89
N ASN A 207 9.18 24.81 -28.30
CA ASN A 207 8.12 25.77 -28.05
C ASN A 207 6.87 25.34 -28.85
N SER A 208 5.99 24.56 -28.23
CA SER A 208 4.72 24.12 -28.84
C SER A 208 3.70 25.24 -28.71
N ASP A 209 3.04 25.60 -29.81
CA ASP A 209 1.91 26.55 -29.81
C ASP A 209 0.62 25.94 -29.24
N ILE A 210 0.69 24.72 -28.67
CA ILE A 210 -0.43 24.05 -28.02
C ILE A 210 -0.77 24.75 -26.70
N ILE A 211 -2.05 25.10 -26.54
CA ILE A 211 -2.63 25.55 -25.28
C ILE A 211 -3.56 24.46 -24.77
N TYR A 212 -3.14 23.78 -23.70
CA TYR A 212 -3.97 22.83 -22.95
C TYR A 212 -4.59 23.52 -21.74
N ASP A 213 -5.92 23.47 -21.63
CA ASP A 213 -6.66 23.99 -20.48
C ASP A 213 -7.07 22.85 -19.56
N LYS A 214 -6.23 22.62 -18.56
CA LYS A 214 -6.41 21.56 -17.57
C LYS A 214 -7.67 21.73 -16.73
N ASP A 215 -7.96 22.94 -16.25
CA ASP A 215 -9.07 23.19 -15.32
C ASP A 215 -10.45 22.90 -15.93
N ARG A 216 -10.57 22.99 -17.26
CA ARG A 216 -11.78 22.59 -17.98
C ARG A 216 -11.77 21.13 -18.44
N SER A 217 -10.62 20.46 -18.36
CA SER A 217 -10.43 19.10 -18.86
C SER A 217 -10.66 18.07 -17.76
N GLU A 218 -11.36 16.99 -18.07
CA GLU A 218 -11.69 15.97 -17.08
C GLU A 218 -11.85 14.58 -17.69
N VAL A 219 -11.60 13.56 -16.87
CA VAL A 219 -11.95 12.17 -17.12
C VAL A 219 -13.18 11.82 -16.30
N LEU A 220 -14.29 11.57 -16.99
CA LEU A 220 -15.53 11.07 -16.41
C LEU A 220 -15.52 9.54 -16.41
N TRP A 221 -16.17 8.97 -15.41
CA TRP A 221 -16.38 7.52 -15.32
C TRP A 221 -17.85 7.22 -15.06
N GLN A 222 -18.34 6.10 -15.61
CA GLN A 222 -19.70 5.60 -15.41
C GLN A 222 -19.68 4.08 -15.29
N GLU A 223 -20.52 3.54 -14.40
CA GLU A 223 -20.71 2.11 -14.20
C GLU A 223 -22.13 1.73 -14.65
N SER A 224 -22.24 0.85 -15.64
CA SER A 224 -23.52 0.28 -16.05
C SER A 224 -23.96 -0.85 -15.11
N HIS A 225 -25.26 -1.12 -15.04
CA HIS A 225 -25.81 -2.28 -14.29
C HIS A 225 -25.23 -3.62 -14.78
N ASP A 226 -24.77 -3.70 -16.03
CA ASP A 226 -24.21 -4.92 -16.62
C ASP A 226 -22.71 -5.10 -16.31
N GLY A 227 -22.13 -4.31 -15.41
CA GLY A 227 -20.71 -4.39 -15.05
C GLY A 227 -19.76 -3.85 -16.12
N VAL A 228 -20.27 -2.99 -17.01
CA VAL A 228 -19.46 -2.27 -18.00
C VAL A 228 -19.10 -0.90 -17.44
N MET A 229 -17.81 -0.65 -17.29
CA MET A 229 -17.25 0.65 -16.99
C MET A 229 -17.03 1.42 -18.29
N THR A 230 -17.35 2.71 -18.26
CA THR A 230 -17.06 3.66 -19.34
C THR A 230 -16.17 4.77 -18.78
N LEU A 231 -15.03 5.02 -19.43
CA LEU A 231 -14.27 6.25 -19.24
C LEU A 231 -14.51 7.17 -20.42
N THR A 232 -14.88 8.42 -20.15
CA THR A 232 -15.05 9.46 -21.17
C THR A 232 -14.13 10.62 -20.83
N VAL A 233 -13.25 10.96 -21.75
CA VAL A 233 -12.34 12.08 -21.62
C VAL A 233 -12.93 13.27 -22.34
N ARG A 234 -12.90 14.44 -21.70
CA ARG A 234 -13.11 15.72 -22.35
C ARG A 234 -11.89 16.58 -22.08
N ALA A 235 -11.14 16.91 -23.13
CA ALA A 235 -9.97 17.76 -23.04
C ALA A 235 -10.17 19.05 -23.85
N TYR A 236 -9.73 20.18 -23.30
CA TYR A 236 -9.75 21.48 -23.95
C TYR A 236 -8.35 21.80 -24.45
N ILE A 237 -8.14 21.70 -25.76
CA ILE A 237 -6.84 21.80 -26.42
C ILE A 237 -6.98 22.73 -27.62
N THR A 238 -6.15 23.76 -27.70
CA THR A 238 -6.09 24.68 -28.84
C THR A 238 -4.72 24.59 -29.50
N GLY A 239 -4.67 24.59 -30.84
CA GLY A 239 -3.44 24.48 -31.63
C GLY A 239 -3.56 23.45 -32.75
N ASP A 240 -2.49 23.29 -33.54
CA ASP A 240 -2.44 22.33 -34.64
C ASP A 240 -2.07 20.93 -34.11
N ILE A 241 -3.08 20.14 -33.75
CA ILE A 241 -2.92 18.83 -33.10
C ILE A 241 -2.88 17.70 -34.12
N ALA A 242 -1.82 16.88 -34.10
CA ALA A 242 -1.73 15.64 -34.87
C ALA A 242 -2.44 14.48 -34.17
N SER A 243 -2.20 14.32 -32.87
CA SER A 243 -2.87 13.32 -32.05
C SER A 243 -2.92 13.74 -30.59
N ALA A 244 -3.89 13.20 -29.85
CA ALA A 244 -3.94 13.34 -28.41
C ALA A 244 -4.44 12.03 -27.79
N LYS A 245 -3.89 11.68 -26.64
CA LYS A 245 -4.21 10.45 -25.92
C LYS A 245 -4.22 10.70 -24.43
N VAL A 246 -5.15 10.06 -23.72
CA VAL A 246 -5.14 10.01 -22.25
C VAL A 246 -4.88 8.59 -21.79
N THR A 247 -3.94 8.42 -20.89
CA THR A 247 -3.67 7.16 -20.21
C THR A 247 -4.21 7.24 -18.78
N ALA A 248 -5.22 6.44 -18.47
CA ALA A 248 -5.84 6.35 -17.16
C ALA A 248 -5.68 4.92 -16.61
N ASN A 249 -4.89 4.75 -15.55
CA ASN A 249 -4.44 3.43 -15.09
C ASN A 249 -3.73 2.65 -16.22
N GLN A 250 -4.32 1.54 -16.67
CA GLN A 250 -3.84 0.70 -17.77
C GLN A 250 -4.54 0.98 -19.11
N TYR A 251 -5.46 1.95 -19.16
CA TYR A 251 -6.31 2.21 -20.33
C TYR A 251 -5.82 3.43 -21.10
N ASP A 252 -5.52 3.21 -22.37
CA ASP A 252 -5.21 4.25 -23.34
C ASP A 252 -6.47 4.69 -24.09
N ILE A 253 -6.74 5.99 -24.09
CA ILE A 253 -7.93 6.61 -24.65
C ILE A 253 -7.50 7.64 -25.68
N ASN A 254 -7.59 7.27 -26.96
CA ASN A 254 -7.34 8.21 -28.06
C ASN A 254 -8.44 9.28 -28.09
N LEU A 255 -8.04 10.53 -28.29
CA LEU A 255 -8.94 11.67 -28.35
C LEU A 255 -9.13 12.14 -29.79
N PHE A 256 -10.36 12.55 -30.10
CA PHE A 256 -10.75 13.04 -31.42
C PHE A 256 -11.44 14.40 -31.27
N PRO A 257 -11.29 15.32 -32.24
CA PRO A 257 -11.96 16.61 -32.19
C PRO A 257 -13.49 16.42 -32.17
N SER A 258 -14.17 17.22 -31.34
CA SER A 258 -15.63 17.28 -31.28
C SER A 258 -16.19 18.33 -32.25
N ASP A 259 -17.53 18.44 -32.31
CA ASP A 259 -18.20 19.49 -33.08
C ASP A 259 -17.91 20.92 -32.58
N LYS A 260 -17.40 21.06 -31.36
CA LYS A 260 -16.98 22.33 -30.77
C LYS A 260 -15.47 22.47 -30.89
N GLU A 261 -15.06 23.60 -31.47
CA GLU A 261 -13.65 23.97 -31.61
C GLU A 261 -12.93 23.93 -30.26
N GLY A 262 -11.72 23.40 -30.27
CA GLY A 262 -10.87 23.28 -29.09
C GLY A 262 -11.28 22.20 -28.09
N ILE A 263 -12.28 21.35 -28.39
CA ILE A 263 -12.69 20.24 -27.52
C ILE A 263 -12.39 18.90 -28.18
N TYR A 264 -11.62 18.08 -27.48
CA TYR A 264 -11.27 16.72 -27.85
C TYR A 264 -11.94 15.72 -26.90
N ILE A 265 -12.52 14.65 -27.48
CA ILE A 265 -13.26 13.65 -26.74
C ILE A 265 -12.73 12.26 -27.08
N GLY A 266 -12.59 11.42 -26.06
CA GLY A 266 -12.27 10.01 -26.22
C GLY A 266 -13.11 9.16 -25.28
N LYS A 267 -13.31 7.89 -25.62
CA LYS A 267 -14.07 6.96 -24.80
C LYS A 267 -13.50 5.55 -24.88
N VAL A 268 -13.48 4.86 -23.76
CA VAL A 268 -13.17 3.43 -23.68
C VAL A 268 -14.20 2.74 -22.78
N ASN A 269 -14.58 1.51 -23.15
CA ASN A 269 -15.44 0.65 -22.35
C ASN A 269 -14.65 -0.60 -21.96
N PHE A 270 -14.81 -1.06 -20.72
CA PHE A 270 -14.21 -2.30 -20.25
C PHE A 270 -15.11 -2.96 -19.20
N LEU A 271 -14.93 -4.26 -18.99
CA LEU A 271 -15.59 -4.98 -17.90
C LEU A 271 -14.88 -4.70 -16.59
N GLY A 272 -15.64 -4.40 -15.55
CA GLY A 272 -15.10 -4.08 -14.23
C GLY A 272 -16.12 -3.36 -13.37
N ASN A 273 -15.67 -2.85 -12.23
CA ASN A 273 -16.49 -2.06 -11.32
C ASN A 273 -15.69 -0.86 -10.80
N SER A 274 -16.38 0.10 -10.20
CA SER A 274 -15.75 1.30 -9.66
C SER A 274 -14.83 1.05 -8.46
N ASP A 275 -15.07 0.00 -7.67
CA ASP A 275 -14.20 -0.33 -6.51
C ASP A 275 -12.82 -0.80 -6.96
N ASP A 276 -12.74 -1.57 -8.05
CA ASP A 276 -11.49 -2.02 -8.63
C ASP A 276 -10.77 -0.87 -9.37
N LEU A 277 -11.52 -0.03 -10.10
CA LEU A 277 -10.96 1.11 -10.83
C LEU A 277 -10.31 2.14 -9.89
N PHE A 278 -10.94 2.40 -8.74
CA PHE A 278 -10.46 3.34 -7.74
C PHE A 278 -9.91 2.65 -6.49
N LYS A 279 -9.46 1.40 -6.64
CA LYS A 279 -8.78 0.66 -5.57
C LYS A 279 -7.57 1.43 -5.03
N VAL A 280 -6.91 2.14 -5.95
CA VAL A 280 -5.87 3.13 -5.74
C VAL A 280 -6.16 4.26 -6.72
N VAL A 281 -6.19 5.51 -6.25
CA VAL A 281 -6.40 6.66 -7.13
C VAL A 281 -5.05 7.16 -7.62
N LEU A 282 -4.85 7.05 -8.93
CA LEU A 282 -3.71 7.59 -9.68
C LEU A 282 -4.19 8.71 -10.61
N MET A 283 -3.32 9.66 -10.95
CA MET A 283 -3.66 10.71 -11.92
C MET A 283 -3.58 10.17 -13.35
N PRO A 284 -4.61 10.40 -14.18
CA PRO A 284 -4.51 10.19 -15.61
C PRO A 284 -3.54 11.18 -16.23
N LYS A 285 -2.80 10.71 -17.24
CA LYS A 285 -1.86 11.52 -18.02
C LYS A 285 -2.50 11.87 -19.36
N ILE A 286 -2.32 13.09 -19.84
CA ILE A 286 -2.59 13.48 -21.22
C ILE A 286 -1.27 13.69 -21.99
N GLU A 287 -1.23 13.16 -23.20
CA GLU A 287 -0.14 13.33 -24.16
C GLU A 287 -0.73 13.94 -25.43
N ILE A 288 -0.16 15.05 -25.89
CA ILE A 288 -0.63 15.80 -27.05
C ILE A 288 0.55 15.95 -28.00
N VAL A 289 0.38 15.53 -29.24
CA VAL A 289 1.38 15.64 -30.30
C VAL A 289 0.90 16.67 -31.32
N ASP A 290 1.69 17.72 -31.56
CA ASP A 290 1.39 18.69 -32.62
C ASP A 290 1.75 18.16 -34.02
N VAL A 291 1.30 18.88 -35.05
CA VAL A 291 1.62 18.57 -36.47
C VAL A 291 3.11 18.61 -36.81
N SER A 292 3.93 19.27 -35.97
CA SER A 292 5.38 19.32 -36.10
C SER A 292 6.08 18.15 -35.40
N GLY A 293 5.33 17.32 -34.67
CA GLY A 293 5.83 16.17 -33.92
C GLY A 293 6.30 16.48 -32.50
N ASN A 294 6.08 17.70 -31.98
CA ASN A 294 6.42 18.03 -30.61
C ASN A 294 5.39 17.41 -29.65
N ILE A 295 5.85 16.97 -28.49
CA ILE A 295 5.02 16.28 -27.50
C ILE A 295 4.84 17.17 -26.27
N THR A 296 3.59 17.51 -25.97
CA THR A 296 3.18 18.14 -24.70
C THR A 296 2.59 17.07 -23.78
N ASN A 297 3.10 16.98 -22.56
CA ASN A 297 2.60 16.06 -21.54
C ASN A 297 2.07 16.85 -20.34
N ASP A 298 0.89 16.47 -19.85
CA ASP A 298 0.32 17.02 -18.62
C ASP A 298 -0.53 15.94 -17.92
N ILE A 299 -1.14 16.30 -16.80
CA ILE A 299 -2.17 15.48 -16.14
C ILE A 299 -3.56 15.99 -16.47
N ILE A 300 -4.56 15.12 -16.31
CA ILE A 300 -5.97 15.46 -16.48
C ILE A 300 -6.79 14.89 -15.33
N ASP A 301 -7.64 15.72 -14.72
CA ASP A 301 -8.30 15.37 -13.47
C ASP A 301 -9.44 14.35 -13.63
N TRP A 302 -9.57 13.47 -12.64
CA TRP A 302 -10.80 12.69 -12.49
C TRP A 302 -11.97 13.58 -12.07
N LYS A 303 -13.10 13.44 -12.77
CA LYS A 303 -14.37 13.98 -12.28
C LYS A 303 -14.95 13.07 -11.21
N ASN A 304 -14.97 13.56 -9.97
CA ASN A 304 -15.53 12.87 -8.79
C ASN A 304 -14.99 11.43 -8.63
N PRO A 305 -13.66 11.24 -8.43
CA PRO A 305 -13.11 9.91 -8.21
C PRO A 305 -13.72 9.28 -6.95
N LYS A 306 -13.92 7.96 -6.97
CA LYS A 306 -14.41 7.22 -5.80
C LYS A 306 -13.26 7.03 -4.81
N VAL A 307 -13.17 7.89 -3.80
CA VAL A 307 -12.16 7.75 -2.74
C VAL A 307 -12.67 6.78 -1.68
N MET A 308 -11.95 5.69 -1.44
CA MET A 308 -12.36 4.69 -0.46
C MET A 308 -12.04 5.12 0.97
N THR A 309 -13.03 5.05 1.85
CA THR A 309 -12.77 5.09 3.29
C THR A 309 -12.17 3.77 3.75
N ILE A 310 -11.03 3.84 4.43
CA ILE A 310 -10.33 2.66 4.92
C ILE A 310 -10.93 2.25 6.27
N SER A 311 -11.32 0.97 6.41
CA SER A 311 -11.82 0.42 7.67
C SER A 311 -10.74 0.42 8.77
N SER A 312 -11.14 0.47 10.05
CA SER A 312 -10.18 0.39 11.17
C SER A 312 -9.32 -0.89 11.13
N LEU A 313 -9.89 -2.00 10.65
CA LEU A 313 -9.16 -3.26 10.50
C LEU A 313 -8.08 -3.14 9.42
N THR A 314 -8.41 -2.55 8.27
CA THR A 314 -7.44 -2.32 7.19
C THR A 314 -6.35 -1.34 7.62
N LYS A 315 -6.68 -0.31 8.41
CA LYS A 315 -5.68 0.59 9.00
C LYS A 315 -4.72 -0.17 9.90
N TYR A 316 -5.23 -1.10 10.71
CA TYR A 316 -4.38 -1.97 11.52
C TYR A 316 -3.49 -2.85 10.68
N GLU A 317 -4.01 -3.56 9.67
CA GLU A 317 -3.17 -4.41 8.82
C GLU A 317 -2.03 -3.62 8.16
N THR A 318 -2.32 -2.43 7.65
CA THR A 318 -1.33 -1.55 7.03
C THR A 318 -0.36 -0.93 8.04
N SER A 319 -0.75 -0.80 9.31
CA SER A 319 0.02 -0.11 10.36
C SER A 319 0.58 -1.04 11.44
N LYS A 320 0.32 -2.36 11.36
CA LYS A 320 0.55 -3.34 12.44
C LYS A 320 2.00 -3.32 12.93
N SER A 321 2.95 -3.25 12.01
CA SER A 321 4.39 -3.17 12.32
C SER A 321 4.77 -1.87 13.00
N GLY A 322 4.23 -0.73 12.57
CA GLY A 322 4.46 0.57 13.21
C GLY A 322 3.81 0.65 14.60
N LEU A 323 2.54 0.22 14.70
CA LEU A 323 1.82 0.13 15.96
C LEU A 323 2.51 -0.81 16.97
N ALA A 324 3.14 -1.90 16.51
CA ALA A 324 3.92 -2.79 17.36
C ALA A 324 5.22 -2.16 17.88
N LYS A 325 5.75 -1.11 17.24
CA LYS A 325 6.87 -0.32 17.77
C LYS A 325 6.41 0.63 18.89
N VAL A 326 5.17 1.10 18.83
CA VAL A 326 4.60 2.07 19.78
C VAL A 326 3.95 1.37 20.99
N PHE A 327 3.14 0.32 20.75
CA PHE A 327 2.36 -0.35 21.78
C PHE A 327 2.87 -1.76 22.02
N SER A 328 3.27 -2.04 23.27
CA SER A 328 3.77 -3.35 23.69
C SER A 328 2.72 -4.46 23.59
N ILE A 329 1.43 -4.13 23.64
CA ILE A 329 0.33 -5.11 23.60
C ILE A 329 0.41 -6.04 22.39
N PHE A 330 0.85 -5.54 21.24
CA PHE A 330 1.01 -6.34 20.02
C PHE A 330 2.14 -7.37 20.18
N ASN A 331 3.30 -6.96 20.70
CA ASN A 331 4.43 -7.84 20.94
C ASN A 331 4.16 -8.85 22.06
N VAL A 332 3.49 -8.41 23.13
CA VAL A 332 3.09 -9.28 24.25
C VAL A 332 2.11 -10.35 23.77
N SER A 333 1.04 -9.96 23.05
CA SER A 333 0.07 -10.91 22.51
C SER A 333 0.75 -11.92 21.57
N ARG A 334 1.64 -11.45 20.68
CA ARG A 334 2.37 -12.31 19.76
C ARG A 334 3.30 -13.28 20.49
N GLY A 335 3.98 -12.81 21.53
CA GLY A 335 4.83 -13.65 22.41
C GLY A 335 4.02 -14.71 23.15
N ILE A 336 2.82 -14.38 23.63
CA ILE A 336 1.90 -15.34 24.25
C ILE A 336 1.52 -16.43 23.24
N TYR A 337 1.07 -16.08 22.03
CA TYR A 337 0.70 -17.07 21.02
C TYR A 337 1.89 -17.97 20.65
N LEU A 338 3.06 -17.38 20.39
CA LEU A 338 4.27 -18.14 20.04
C LEU A 338 4.67 -19.12 21.14
N PHE A 339 4.65 -18.67 22.40
CA PHE A 339 4.92 -19.53 23.55
C PHE A 339 3.96 -20.72 23.58
N PHE A 340 2.65 -20.47 23.44
CA PHE A 340 1.65 -21.53 23.52
C PHE A 340 1.66 -22.47 22.31
N ILE A 341 1.97 -22.00 21.10
CA ILE A 341 2.20 -22.86 19.93
C ILE A 341 3.34 -23.85 20.22
N GLY A 342 4.50 -23.34 20.66
CA GLY A 342 5.64 -24.19 21.01
C GLY A 342 5.31 -25.15 22.15
N PHE A 343 4.65 -24.64 23.19
CA PHE A 343 4.24 -25.41 24.35
C PHE A 343 3.29 -26.58 23.99
N PHE A 344 2.21 -26.33 23.24
CA PHE A 344 1.28 -27.38 22.83
C PHE A 344 1.89 -28.35 21.82
N THR A 345 2.80 -27.88 20.97
CA THR A 345 3.56 -28.75 20.06
C THR A 345 4.41 -29.74 20.84
N VAL A 346 5.18 -29.28 21.84
CA VAL A 346 5.97 -30.17 22.72
C VAL A 346 5.06 -31.14 23.48
N ALA A 347 3.94 -30.67 24.03
CA ALA A 347 2.99 -31.53 24.72
C ALA A 347 2.39 -32.61 23.81
N LEU A 348 2.10 -32.28 22.56
CA LEU A 348 1.61 -33.22 21.55
C LEU A 348 2.68 -34.25 21.17
N LEU A 349 3.92 -33.82 20.94
CA LEU A 349 5.04 -34.72 20.62
C LEU A 349 5.31 -35.69 21.77
N LEU A 350 5.42 -35.21 23.01
CA LEU A 350 5.57 -36.06 24.19
C LEU A 350 4.46 -37.10 24.28
N LYS A 351 3.22 -36.72 23.94
CA LYS A 351 2.10 -37.65 23.92
C LYS A 351 2.24 -38.73 22.84
N ILE A 352 2.67 -38.36 21.63
CA ILE A 352 2.84 -39.30 20.51
C ILE A 352 4.00 -40.28 20.79
N PHE A 353 5.11 -39.79 21.35
CA PHE A 353 6.32 -40.59 21.56
C PHE A 353 6.29 -41.49 22.80
N VAL A 354 5.57 -41.13 23.88
CA VAL A 354 5.66 -41.86 25.16
C VAL A 354 4.91 -43.21 25.20
N GLU A 355 3.94 -43.49 24.31
CA GLU A 355 3.51 -44.88 24.02
C GLU A 355 2.54 -44.97 22.82
N PHE A 356 3.02 -45.44 21.66
CA PHE A 356 2.26 -45.51 20.40
C PHE A 356 1.03 -46.44 20.44
N ARG A 357 0.92 -47.32 21.45
CA ARG A 357 -0.04 -48.43 21.52
C ARG A 357 -1.41 -48.06 22.12
N LYS A 358 -1.58 -46.89 22.73
CA LYS A 358 -2.88 -46.39 23.24
C LYS A 358 -3.14 -45.00 22.71
N GLN A 359 -3.56 -44.93 21.45
CA GLN A 359 -3.88 -43.65 20.83
C GLN A 359 -5.26 -43.17 21.29
N HIS A 360 -5.37 -41.89 21.60
CA HIS A 360 -6.63 -41.17 21.70
C HIS A 360 -6.73 -40.22 20.50
N PRO A 361 -7.16 -40.70 19.31
CA PRO A 361 -7.10 -39.93 18.07
C PRO A 361 -7.80 -38.58 18.17
N HIS A 362 -8.96 -38.54 18.83
CA HIS A 362 -9.71 -37.29 19.06
C HIS A 362 -8.89 -36.21 19.79
N VAL A 363 -7.99 -36.59 20.70
CA VAL A 363 -7.16 -35.64 21.43
C VAL A 363 -5.99 -35.14 20.58
N ILE A 364 -5.44 -35.99 19.72
CA ILE A 364 -4.41 -35.58 18.78
C ILE A 364 -5.03 -34.55 17.82
N VAL A 365 -6.19 -34.88 17.25
CA VAL A 365 -6.94 -33.99 16.35
C VAL A 365 -7.29 -32.67 17.02
N GLN A 366 -7.88 -32.67 18.23
CA GLN A 366 -8.24 -31.41 18.90
C GLN A 366 -7.03 -30.55 19.25
N THR A 367 -5.88 -31.16 19.57
CA THR A 367 -4.65 -30.42 19.87
C THR A 367 -4.07 -29.81 18.60
N LEU A 368 -4.11 -30.54 17.47
CA LEU A 368 -3.74 -30.00 16.16
C LEU A 368 -4.66 -28.85 15.74
N VAL A 369 -5.97 -28.97 16.00
CA VAL A 369 -6.94 -27.88 15.76
C VAL A 369 -6.61 -26.66 16.62
N LEU A 370 -6.28 -26.83 17.91
CA LEU A 370 -5.87 -25.74 18.78
C LEU A 370 -4.56 -25.09 18.31
N ILE A 371 -3.56 -25.87 17.91
CA ILE A 371 -2.31 -25.34 17.36
C ILE A 371 -2.57 -24.58 16.06
N SER A 372 -3.39 -25.13 15.16
CA SER A 372 -3.80 -24.48 13.91
C SER A 372 -4.51 -23.14 14.20
N LEU A 373 -5.45 -23.13 15.15
CA LEU A 373 -6.11 -21.90 15.60
C LEU A 373 -5.07 -20.88 16.10
N LEU A 374 -4.12 -21.29 16.94
CA LEU A 374 -3.09 -20.40 17.46
C LEU A 374 -2.18 -19.84 16.36
N VAL A 375 -1.83 -20.65 15.34
CA VAL A 375 -1.07 -20.20 14.17
C VAL A 375 -1.87 -19.16 13.38
N VAL A 376 -3.16 -19.40 13.13
CA VAL A 376 -4.04 -18.41 12.48
C VAL A 376 -4.11 -17.11 13.30
N LEU A 377 -4.28 -17.19 14.62
CA LEU A 377 -4.34 -16.02 15.50
C LEU A 377 -3.00 -15.29 15.67
N PHE A 378 -1.88 -15.94 15.35
CA PHE A 378 -0.55 -15.34 15.35
C PHE A 378 -0.29 -14.53 14.08
N GLU A 379 -0.75 -15.04 12.93
CA GLU A 379 -0.59 -14.39 11.61
C GLU A 379 -1.52 -13.17 11.47
N VAL A 380 -2.81 -13.35 11.77
CA VAL A 380 -3.79 -12.26 11.90
C VAL A 380 -3.40 -11.40 13.09
#